data_AF-A0A7C1INP0-F1
#
_entry.id   AF-A0A7C1INP0-F1
#
_cell.length_a   1.000
_cell.length_b   1.000
_cell.length_c   1.000
_cell.angle_alpha   90.00
_cell.angle_beta   90.00
_cell.angle_gamma   90.00
#
_symmetry.space_group_name_H-M   'P 1'
#
loop_
_entity.id
_entity.type
_entity.pdbx_description
1 polymer ?
#
loop_
_entity_poly.entity_id
_entity_poly.type
_entity_poly.pdbx_seq_one_letter_code
_entity_poly.pdbx_strand_id
1 'polypeptide(L)'
;MFNIGLPELILIFIIALVVVGPDKLPEVARTLGRTFAQIKGALEDVKETIEEEAKKEIVKPVTDIEEDIKKEVETFYKEANNVISTVKEDTPPDKEDDKSNRG
;
A
#
# COMPACT_ATOMS: atom_id res chain seq x y z
N MET A 1 27.90 -19.36 0.35
CA MET A 1 28.72 -20.31 1.14
C MET A 1 28.26 -20.34 2.60
N PHE A 2 26.99 -20.72 2.84
CA PHE A 2 26.49 -21.04 4.17
C PHE A 2 25.49 -22.18 3.97
N ASN A 3 25.99 -23.40 3.88
CA ASN A 3 25.15 -24.60 3.86
C ASN A 3 24.83 -24.98 5.31
N ILE A 4 24.16 -24.11 6.05
CA ILE A 4 23.63 -24.47 7.37
C ILE A 4 22.34 -25.23 7.10
N GLY A 5 22.40 -26.55 7.26
CA GLY A 5 21.24 -27.40 7.34
C GLY A 5 20.73 -27.49 8.78
N LEU A 6 19.64 -28.25 8.91
CA LEU A 6 19.08 -28.66 10.19
C LEU A 6 20.13 -29.32 11.12
N PRO A 7 21.01 -30.23 10.64
CA PRO A 7 22.03 -30.85 11.48
C PRO A 7 23.03 -29.85 12.10
N GLU A 8 23.50 -28.90 11.30
CA GLU A 8 24.45 -27.87 11.76
C GLU A 8 23.79 -26.95 12.80
N LEU A 9 22.51 -26.60 12.61
CA LEU A 9 21.76 -25.81 13.58
C LEU A 9 21.61 -26.55 14.92
N ILE A 10 21.31 -27.85 14.90
CA ILE A 10 21.21 -28.67 16.11
C ILE A 10 22.57 -28.72 16.84
N LEU A 11 23.68 -28.86 16.12
CA LEU A 11 25.01 -28.85 16.74
C LEU A 11 25.31 -27.53 17.46
N ILE A 12 25.01 -26.40 16.82
CA ILE A 12 25.14 -25.07 17.43
C ILE A 12 24.22 -24.96 18.65
N PHE A 13 23.01 -25.48 18.56
CA PHE A 13 22.05 -25.46 19.67
C PHE A 13 22.55 -26.26 20.87
N ILE A 14 23.14 -27.43 20.65
CA ILE A 14 23.76 -28.23 21.73
C ILE A 14 24.90 -27.44 22.38
N ILE A 15 25.78 -26.81 21.61
CA ILE A 15 26.87 -25.98 22.15
C ILE A 15 26.29 -24.82 22.98
N ALA A 16 25.27 -24.14 22.47
CA ALA A 16 24.59 -23.06 23.19
C ALA A 16 23.94 -23.55 24.50
N LEU A 17 23.33 -24.73 24.49
CA LEU A 17 22.76 -25.38 25.69
C LEU A 17 23.83 -25.73 26.72
N VAL A 18 25.04 -26.13 26.32
CA VAL A 18 26.13 -26.40 27.25
C VAL A 18 26.65 -25.12 27.89
N VAL A 19 26.76 -24.04 27.11
CA VAL A 19 27.27 -22.74 27.59
C VAL A 19 26.27 -22.03 28.49
N VAL A 20 25.00 -21.97 28.07
CA VAL A 20 23.94 -21.24 28.78
C VAL A 20 23.25 -22.11 29.81
N GLY A 21 23.10 -23.40 29.54
CA GLY A 21 22.31 -24.37 30.30
C GLY A 21 20.92 -24.60 29.68
N PRO A 22 20.44 -25.86 29.59
CA PRO A 22 19.12 -26.18 29.03
C PRO A 22 17.98 -25.58 29.85
N ASP A 23 18.13 -25.47 31.17
CA ASP A 23 17.13 -24.90 32.06
C ASP A 23 17.07 -23.37 31.98
N LYS A 24 18.18 -22.73 31.58
CA LYS A 24 18.31 -21.26 31.48
C LYS A 24 17.82 -20.71 30.15
N LEU A 25 17.94 -21.48 29.07
CA LEU A 25 17.43 -21.10 27.75
C LEU A 25 15.93 -20.71 27.74
N PRO A 26 15.00 -21.47 28.36
CA PRO A 26 13.60 -21.06 28.44
C PRO A 26 13.37 -19.84 29.34
N GLU A 27 14.19 -19.64 30.37
CA GLU A 27 14.14 -18.45 31.23
C GLU A 27 14.53 -17.19 30.45
N VAL A 28 15.62 -17.25 29.68
CA VAL A 28 16.08 -16.18 28.79
C VAL A 28 15.06 -15.90 27.69
N ALA A 29 14.54 -16.94 27.03
CA ALA A 29 13.53 -16.81 25.99
C ALA A 29 12.24 -16.16 26.52
N ARG A 30 11.78 -16.53 27.73
CA ARG A 30 10.60 -15.90 28.36
C ARG A 30 10.84 -14.43 28.66
N THR A 31 12.03 -14.07 29.13
CA THR A 31 12.39 -12.69 29.46
C THR A 31 12.46 -11.81 28.21
N LEU A 32 13.16 -12.29 27.18
CA LEU A 32 13.24 -11.62 25.88
C LEU A 32 11.85 -11.55 25.22
N GLY A 33 11.07 -12.63 25.28
CA GLY A 33 9.73 -12.69 24.72
C GLY A 33 8.76 -11.69 25.36
N ARG A 34 8.81 -11.52 26.69
CA ARG A 34 8.03 -10.48 27.39
C ARG A 34 8.45 -9.08 26.95
N THR A 35 9.75 -8.85 26.72
CA THR A 35 10.26 -7.55 26.26
C THR A 35 9.80 -7.27 24.83
N PHE A 36 9.90 -8.26 23.93
CA PHE A 36 9.39 -8.16 22.56
C PHE A 36 7.88 -7.94 22.51
N ALA A 37 7.11 -8.60 23.38
CA ALA A 37 5.66 -8.41 23.46
C ALA A 37 5.30 -6.97 23.86
N GLN A 38 6.03 -6.39 24.82
CA GLN A 38 5.85 -4.98 25.22
C GLN A 38 6.23 -4.03 24.09
N ILE A 39 7.34 -4.28 23.40
CA ILE A 39 7.74 -3.48 22.23
C ILE A 39 6.69 -3.57 21.12
N LYS A 40 6.16 -4.77 20.85
CA LYS A 40 5.10 -4.98 19.86
C LYS A 40 3.85 -4.18 20.21
N GLY A 41 3.40 -4.22 21.47
CA GLY A 41 2.28 -3.43 21.95
C GLY A 41 2.50 -1.93 21.80
N ALA A 42 3.67 -1.42 22.22
CA ALA A 42 4.01 -0.01 22.06
C ALA A 42 4.06 0.44 20.59
N LEU A 43 4.54 -0.43 19.68
CA LEU A 43 4.51 -0.16 18.24
C LEU A 43 3.08 -0.17 17.68
N GLU A 44 2.18 -1.01 18.20
CA GLU A 44 0.77 -1.04 17.84
C GLU A 44 0.04 0.23 18.32
N ASP A 45 0.27 0.67 19.56
CA ASP A 45 -0.31 1.91 20.11
C ASP A 45 0.16 3.15 19.32
N VAL A 46 1.45 3.20 18.96
CA VAL A 46 2.01 4.28 18.12
C VAL A 46 1.40 4.24 16.72
N LYS A 47 1.23 3.05 16.14
CA LYS A 47 0.59 2.88 14.84
C LYS A 47 -0.87 3.36 14.88
N GLU A 48 -1.63 3.00 15.91
CA GLU A 48 -3.01 3.44 16.09
C GLU A 48 -3.09 4.96 16.27
N THR A 49 -2.20 5.55 17.07
CA THR A 49 -2.10 7.01 17.25
C THR A 49 -1.78 7.71 15.93
N ILE A 50 -0.82 7.21 15.16
CA ILE A 50 -0.49 7.74 13.83
C ILE A 50 -1.66 7.56 12.87
N GLU A 51 -2.38 6.44 12.90
CA GLU A 51 -3.56 6.24 12.06
C GLU A 51 -4.73 7.16 12.44
N GLU A 52 -4.94 7.45 13.73
CA GLU A 52 -5.95 8.42 14.20
C GLU A 52 -5.56 9.86 13.89
N GLU A 53 -4.30 10.25 14.10
CA GLU A 53 -3.78 11.57 13.76
C GLU A 53 -3.72 11.77 12.24
N ALA A 54 -3.24 10.78 11.49
CA ALA A 54 -3.30 10.79 10.03
C ALA A 54 -4.75 10.79 9.53
N LYS A 55 -5.69 10.10 10.17
CA LYS A 55 -7.11 10.30 9.83
C LYS A 55 -7.56 11.73 10.07
N LYS A 56 -7.12 12.37 11.15
CA LYS A 56 -7.54 13.73 11.49
C LYS A 56 -6.88 14.81 10.62
N GLU A 57 -5.64 14.58 10.18
CA GLU A 57 -4.80 15.53 9.45
C GLU A 57 -4.70 15.22 7.95
N ILE A 58 -5.00 13.99 7.49
CA ILE A 58 -5.03 13.58 6.07
C ILE A 58 -6.47 13.45 5.54
N VAL A 59 -7.47 13.04 6.35
CA VAL A 59 -8.85 12.95 5.81
C VAL A 59 -9.41 14.32 5.47
N LYS A 60 -9.06 15.39 6.21
CA LYS A 60 -9.48 16.75 5.85
C LYS A 60 -8.87 17.24 4.52
N PRO A 61 -7.54 17.27 4.34
CA PRO A 61 -6.98 17.74 3.09
C PRO A 61 -7.24 16.79 1.92
N VAL A 62 -7.32 15.47 2.09
CA VAL A 62 -7.59 14.57 0.96
C VAL A 62 -9.04 14.69 0.47
N THR A 63 -10.02 14.87 1.36
CA THR A 63 -11.41 15.13 0.90
C THR A 63 -11.57 16.51 0.27
N ASP A 64 -10.90 17.53 0.81
CA ASP A 64 -10.94 18.89 0.24
C ASP A 64 -10.22 18.94 -1.12
N ILE A 65 -9.08 18.24 -1.26
CA ILE A 65 -8.35 18.08 -2.53
C ILE A 65 -9.18 17.29 -3.54
N GLU A 66 -9.87 16.23 -3.13
CA GLU A 66 -10.78 15.48 -4.02
C GLU A 66 -11.96 16.32 -4.51
N GLU A 67 -12.53 17.19 -3.68
CA GLU A 67 -13.59 18.11 -4.10
C GLU A 67 -13.09 19.21 -5.04
N ASP A 68 -11.92 19.78 -4.79
CA ASP A 68 -11.33 20.81 -5.64
C ASP A 68 -10.92 20.25 -7.01
N ILE A 69 -10.34 19.04 -7.05
CA ILE A 69 -10.03 18.33 -8.30
C ILE A 69 -11.30 18.01 -9.08
N LYS A 70 -12.38 17.55 -8.42
CA LYS A 70 -13.66 17.27 -9.09
C LYS A 70 -14.26 18.53 -9.72
N LYS A 71 -14.22 19.67 -9.02
CA LYS A 71 -14.72 20.96 -9.55
C LYS A 71 -13.89 21.42 -10.76
N GLU A 72 -12.57 21.29 -10.70
CA GLU A 72 -11.67 21.71 -11.78
C GLU A 72 -11.83 20.80 -13.02
N VAL A 73 -11.94 19.48 -12.81
CA VAL A 73 -12.21 18.50 -13.86
C VAL A 73 -13.58 18.71 -14.51
N GLU A 74 -14.64 18.97 -13.73
CA GLU A 74 -15.96 19.30 -14.29
C GLU A 74 -15.94 20.58 -15.12
N THR A 75 -15.20 21.59 -14.68
CA THR A 75 -15.06 22.87 -15.40
C THR A 75 -14.31 22.67 -16.70
N PHE A 76 -13.23 21.88 -16.67
CA PHE A 76 -12.48 21.48 -17.85
C PHE A 76 -13.33 20.66 -18.83
N TYR A 77 -14.16 19.73 -18.37
CA TYR A 77 -15.07 18.97 -19.24
C TYR A 77 -16.13 19.87 -19.88
N LYS A 78 -16.69 20.84 -19.14
CA LYS A 78 -17.64 21.82 -19.67
C LYS A 78 -16.99 22.73 -20.72
N GLU A 79 -15.76 23.16 -20.46
CA GLU A 79 -14.98 23.98 -21.38
C GLU A 79 -14.57 23.19 -22.63
N ALA A 80 -14.05 21.98 -22.48
CA ALA A 80 -13.71 21.09 -23.58
C ALA A 80 -14.93 20.75 -24.43
N ASN A 81 -16.10 20.49 -23.83
CA ASN A 81 -17.31 20.20 -24.60
C ASN A 81 -17.81 21.43 -25.38
N ASN A 82 -17.68 22.63 -24.83
CA ASN A 82 -17.98 23.87 -25.55
C ASN A 82 -16.98 24.09 -26.70
N VAL A 83 -15.68 23.87 -26.49
CA VAL A 83 -14.66 23.97 -27.54
C VAL A 83 -14.88 22.92 -28.64
N ILE A 84 -15.17 21.67 -28.27
CA ILE A 84 -15.48 20.58 -29.21
C ILE A 84 -16.74 20.90 -30.02
N SER A 85 -17.73 21.56 -29.42
CA SER A 85 -18.95 22.00 -30.11
C SER A 85 -18.65 23.13 -31.11
N THR A 86 -17.73 24.05 -30.79
CA THR A 86 -17.27 25.08 -31.74
C THR A 86 -16.35 24.54 -32.84
N VAL A 87 -15.67 23.42 -32.62
CA VAL A 87 -14.80 22.76 -33.62
C VAL A 87 -15.60 21.80 -34.52
N LYS A 88 -16.75 21.28 -34.05
CA LYS A 88 -17.60 20.37 -34.83
C LYS A 88 -18.41 21.03 -35.96
N GLU A 89 -18.41 22.36 -36.08
CA GLU A 89 -19.09 23.04 -37.19
C GLU A 89 -18.30 23.05 -38.51
N ASP A 90 -17.00 22.68 -38.51
CA ASP A 90 -16.14 22.72 -39.72
C ASP A 90 -15.53 21.35 -40.08
N THR A 91 -16.32 20.27 -40.10
CA THR A 91 -15.89 19.04 -40.80
C THR A 91 -17.04 18.45 -41.64
N PRO A 92 -16.88 18.37 -42.98
CA PRO A 92 -17.92 17.86 -43.89
C PRO A 92 -18.27 16.39 -43.59
N PRO A 93 -19.47 15.92 -43.98
CA PRO A 93 -19.86 14.53 -43.82
C PRO A 93 -19.01 13.67 -44.75
N ASP A 94 -18.10 12.88 -44.20
CA ASP A 94 -17.38 11.89 -44.99
C ASP A 94 -18.34 10.74 -45.30
N LYS A 95 -18.58 10.56 -46.59
CA LYS A 95 -19.38 9.48 -47.16
C LYS A 95 -18.50 8.24 -47.17
N GLU A 96 -18.68 7.34 -46.22
CA GLU A 96 -18.23 5.96 -46.42
C GLU A 96 -19.38 5.12 -46.98
N ASP A 97 -19.23 4.90 -48.28
CA ASP A 97 -20.05 4.09 -49.16
C ASP A 97 -20.23 2.65 -48.63
N ASP A 98 -21.49 2.31 -48.35
CA ASP A 98 -21.99 0.94 -48.36
C ASP A 98 -21.82 0.33 -49.76
N LYS A 99 -20.71 -0.40 -49.95
CA LYS A 99 -20.59 -1.39 -51.02
C LYS A 99 -20.01 -2.69 -50.48
N SER A 100 -20.89 -3.48 -49.87
CA SER A 100 -20.72 -4.94 -49.90
C SER A 100 -22.07 -5.66 -49.91
N ASN A 101 -22.82 -5.51 -51.01
CA ASN A 101 -23.78 -6.55 -51.41
C ASN A 101 -24.03 -6.57 -52.92
N ARG A 102 -23.30 -7.44 -53.63
CA ARG A 102 -23.69 -8.02 -54.93
C ARG A 102 -22.83 -9.25 -55.19
N GLY A 103 -23.46 -10.42 -55.17
CA GLY A 103 -22.87 -11.71 -55.54
C GLY A 103 -23.59 -12.85 -54.84
#